data_AF-A0A818JVH1-F1
#
_entry.id   AF-A0A818JVH1-F1
#
_cell.length_a   1.000
_cell.length_b   1.000
_cell.length_c   1.000
_cell.angle_alpha   90.00
_cell.angle_beta   90.00
_cell.angle_gamma   90.00
#
_symmetry.space_group_name_H-M   'P 1'
#
loop_
_entity.id
_entity.type
_entity.pdbx_description
1 polymer ?
#
loop_
_entity_poly.entity_id
_entity_poly.type
_entity_poly.pdbx_seq_one_letter_code
_entity_poly.pdbx_strand_id
1 'polypeptide(L)'
;MDRRRLALIFGNEDYSGTAKLKSCVKDADDLAVALTNLDFQCTKYHNLNKRAMDIAIRDFCAIIADNDCILIYFSGHGMEACPAFGKALTSHVNIPQESQFALIFSSDPGTVSYVGDESGNSFFTSALLNHLATPKLEIDGMMKLVRKEMLQTSLGQQRPWIHSCLTEDFYFNQGL
;
A
#
# COMPACT_ATOMS: atom_id res chain seq x y z
N MET A 1 -5.35 -2.43 -25.53
CA MET A 1 -6.28 -3.17 -24.64
C MET A 1 -6.09 -2.58 -23.26
N ASP A 2 -7.19 -2.19 -22.62
CA ASP A 2 -7.12 -1.55 -21.30
C ASP A 2 -6.65 -2.57 -20.25
N ARG A 3 -5.68 -2.17 -19.42
CA ARG A 3 -5.08 -3.04 -18.39
C ARG A 3 -6.01 -3.06 -17.19
N ARG A 4 -6.45 -4.24 -16.71
CA ARG A 4 -7.23 -4.30 -15.46
C ARG A 4 -6.36 -3.85 -14.30
N ARG A 5 -6.95 -3.12 -13.36
CA ARG A 5 -6.30 -2.60 -12.16
C ARG A 5 -6.92 -3.29 -10.96
N LEU A 6 -6.14 -4.09 -10.25
CA LEU A 6 -6.58 -4.88 -9.10
C LEU A 6 -5.88 -4.36 -7.85
N ALA A 7 -6.59 -4.26 -6.74
CA ALA A 7 -6.01 -3.89 -5.45
C ALA A 7 -6.37 -4.91 -4.37
N LEU A 8 -5.38 -5.38 -3.61
CA LEU A 8 -5.56 -6.18 -2.41
C LEU A 8 -5.14 -5.35 -1.19
N ILE A 9 -6.08 -5.10 -0.28
CA ILE A 9 -5.92 -4.12 0.80
C ILE A 9 -6.20 -4.79 2.14
N PHE A 10 -5.25 -4.69 3.07
CA PHE A 10 -5.38 -5.21 4.43
C PHE A 10 -5.30 -4.08 5.45
N GLY A 11 -6.27 -4.05 6.37
CA GLY A 11 -6.29 -3.15 7.53
C GLY A 11 -6.42 -3.94 8.82
N ASN A 12 -5.31 -4.15 9.53
CA ASN A 12 -5.29 -4.90 10.78
C ASN A 12 -4.98 -3.97 11.95
N GLU A 13 -5.89 -3.87 12.90
CA GLU A 13 -5.75 -3.05 14.09
C GLU A 13 -6.03 -3.79 15.40
N ASP A 14 -6.79 -4.89 15.34
CA ASP A 14 -7.24 -5.68 16.49
C ASP A 14 -6.45 -6.98 16.61
N TYR A 15 -5.30 -6.89 17.27
CA TYR A 15 -4.40 -8.01 17.49
C TYR A 15 -4.54 -8.51 18.94
N SER A 16 -4.80 -9.82 19.10
CA SER A 16 -4.84 -10.45 20.41
C SER A 16 -3.46 -10.36 21.11
N GLY A 17 -3.40 -9.70 22.26
CA GLY A 17 -2.18 -9.66 23.09
C GLY A 17 -1.27 -8.44 22.90
N THR A 18 -1.67 -7.46 22.08
CA THR A 18 -0.95 -6.18 21.91
C THR A 18 -1.91 -4.99 21.98
N ALA A 19 -1.39 -3.78 22.15
CA ALA A 19 -2.21 -2.57 22.07
C ALA A 19 -2.88 -2.44 20.69
N LYS A 20 -4.18 -2.15 20.70
CA LYS A 20 -4.99 -1.94 19.51
C LYS A 20 -4.47 -0.71 18.73
N LEU A 21 -4.29 -0.85 17.41
CA LEU A 21 -4.03 0.29 16.54
C LEU A 21 -5.34 1.06 16.29
N LYS A 22 -5.24 2.33 15.89
CA LYS A 22 -6.42 3.20 15.74
C LYS A 22 -6.75 3.59 14.30
N SER A 23 -5.82 3.43 13.37
CA SER A 23 -5.96 3.97 12.00
C SER A 23 -6.03 2.90 10.92
N CYS A 24 -5.64 1.65 11.18
CA CYS A 24 -5.35 0.71 10.09
C CYS A 24 -6.59 0.25 9.30
N VAL A 25 -7.73 0.08 9.98
CA VAL A 25 -9.00 -0.21 9.29
C VAL A 25 -9.44 0.99 8.46
N LYS A 26 -9.34 2.20 9.04
CA LYS A 26 -9.73 3.44 8.36
C LYS A 26 -8.85 3.72 7.14
N ASP A 27 -7.54 3.50 7.26
CA ASP A 27 -6.58 3.60 6.17
C ASP A 27 -6.99 2.71 5.00
N ALA A 28 -7.31 1.45 5.28
CA ALA A 28 -7.74 0.48 4.29
C ALA A 28 -9.08 0.88 3.65
N ASP A 29 -10.03 1.39 4.44
CA ASP A 29 -11.32 1.87 3.98
C ASP A 29 -11.19 3.04 3.01
N ASP A 30 -10.50 4.10 3.43
CA ASP A 30 -10.36 5.32 2.63
C ASP A 30 -9.53 5.10 1.37
N LEU A 31 -8.46 4.30 1.45
CA LEU A 31 -7.67 3.94 0.28
C LEU A 31 -8.46 3.12 -0.73
N ALA A 32 -9.28 2.17 -0.27
CA ALA A 32 -10.14 1.38 -1.17
C ALA A 32 -11.13 2.28 -1.92
N VAL A 33 -11.72 3.27 -1.25
CA VAL A 33 -12.62 4.25 -1.88
C VAL A 33 -11.87 5.06 -2.93
N ALA A 34 -10.71 5.60 -2.58
CA ALA A 34 -9.92 6.42 -3.50
C ALA A 34 -9.45 5.64 -4.73
N LEU A 35 -8.99 4.40 -4.55
CA LEU A 35 -8.58 3.52 -5.64
C LEU A 35 -9.76 3.08 -6.52
N THR A 36 -10.94 2.84 -5.95
CA THR A 36 -12.15 2.52 -6.71
C THR A 36 -12.55 3.68 -7.62
N ASN A 37 -12.41 4.93 -7.15
CA ASN A 37 -12.63 6.14 -7.96
C ASN A 37 -11.58 6.32 -9.07
N LEU A 38 -10.53 5.49 -9.08
CA LEU A 38 -9.44 5.44 -10.07
C LEU A 38 -9.45 4.11 -10.83
N ASP A 39 -10.60 3.46 -10.93
CA ASP A 39 -10.86 2.24 -11.69
C ASP A 39 -10.12 0.98 -11.19
N PHE A 40 -9.66 0.97 -9.93
CA PHE A 40 -9.17 -0.26 -9.31
C PHE A 40 -10.33 -1.12 -8.78
N GLN A 41 -10.28 -2.40 -9.10
CA GLN A 41 -11.10 -3.43 -8.48
C GLN A 41 -10.48 -3.81 -7.14
N CYS A 42 -11.04 -3.30 -6.05
CA CYS A 42 -10.49 -3.46 -4.71
C CYS A 42 -11.07 -4.69 -3.99
N THR A 43 -10.20 -5.57 -3.52
CA THR A 43 -10.49 -6.62 -2.53
C THR A 43 -9.88 -6.21 -1.20
N LYS A 44 -10.71 -5.99 -0.17
CA LYS A 44 -10.26 -5.47 1.12
C LYS A 44 -10.65 -6.40 2.27
N TYR A 45 -9.76 -6.54 3.25
CA TYR A 45 -10.01 -7.31 4.47
C TYR A 45 -9.56 -6.57 5.72
N HIS A 46 -10.27 -6.80 6.83
CA HIS A 46 -9.94 -6.25 8.15
C HIS A 46 -9.59 -7.35 9.14
N ASN A 47 -8.60 -7.08 9.99
CA ASN A 47 -8.22 -7.91 11.15
C ASN A 47 -8.03 -9.41 10.83
N LEU A 48 -7.44 -9.72 9.68
CA LEU A 48 -7.13 -11.10 9.33
C LEU A 48 -5.98 -11.62 10.19
N ASN A 49 -6.14 -12.84 10.70
CA ASN A 49 -5.00 -13.59 11.22
C ASN A 49 -4.11 -14.09 10.06
N LYS A 50 -2.89 -14.56 10.38
CA LYS A 50 -1.91 -15.02 9.39
C LYS A 50 -2.49 -16.04 8.40
N ARG A 51 -3.18 -17.08 8.89
CA ARG A 51 -3.75 -18.14 8.05
C ARG A 51 -4.80 -17.60 7.08
N ALA A 52 -5.66 -16.69 7.54
CA ALA A 52 -6.67 -16.07 6.69
C ALA A 52 -6.04 -15.13 5.66
N MET A 53 -4.98 -14.41 6.02
CA MET A 53 -4.23 -13.57 5.09
C MET A 53 -3.51 -14.40 4.00
N ASP A 54 -2.90 -15.53 4.38
CA ASP A 54 -2.27 -16.47 3.41
C ASP A 54 -3.30 -17.00 2.39
N ILE A 55 -4.52 -17.30 2.85
CA ILE A 55 -5.64 -17.70 1.99
C ILE A 55 -6.06 -16.56 1.07
N ALA A 56 -6.26 -15.36 1.61
CA ALA A 56 -6.67 -14.19 0.83
C ALA A 56 -5.65 -13.85 -0.28
N ILE A 57 -4.36 -13.89 0.03
CA ILE A 57 -3.29 -13.68 -0.96
C ILE A 57 -3.36 -14.75 -2.05
N ARG A 58 -3.44 -16.02 -1.68
CA ARG A 58 -3.52 -17.12 -2.67
C ARG A 58 -4.74 -16.97 -3.59
N ASP A 59 -5.91 -16.68 -3.01
CA ASP A 59 -7.15 -16.56 -3.77
C ASP A 59 -7.12 -15.32 -4.68
N PHE A 60 -6.50 -14.22 -4.24
CA PHE A 60 -6.24 -13.05 -5.08
C PHE A 60 -5.26 -13.36 -6.21
N CYS A 61 -4.19 -14.11 -5.95
CA CYS A 61 -3.24 -14.51 -6.99
C CYS A 61 -3.88 -15.39 -8.07
N ALA A 62 -4.91 -16.17 -7.73
CA ALA A 62 -5.61 -17.04 -8.67
C ALA A 62 -6.43 -16.28 -9.72
N ILE A 63 -6.74 -14.99 -9.51
CA ILE A 63 -7.53 -14.17 -10.45
C ILE A 63 -6.68 -13.24 -11.34
N ILE A 64 -5.38 -13.14 -11.04
CA ILE A 64 -4.43 -12.31 -11.78
C ILE A 64 -4.21 -12.93 -13.16
N ALA A 65 -4.39 -12.12 -14.19
CA ALA A 65 -4.08 -12.46 -15.57
C ALA A 65 -2.82 -11.72 -16.04
N ASP A 66 -2.29 -12.15 -17.18
CA ASP A 66 -1.20 -11.44 -17.85
C ASP A 66 -1.60 -9.98 -18.10
N ASN A 67 -0.63 -9.09 -17.91
CA ASN A 67 -0.77 -7.64 -18.09
C ASN A 67 -1.67 -6.91 -17.07
N ASP A 68 -2.15 -7.54 -16.00
CA ASP A 68 -2.84 -6.82 -14.91
C ASP A 68 -1.90 -5.85 -14.16
N CYS A 69 -2.43 -4.70 -13.72
CA CYS A 69 -1.80 -3.85 -12.71
C CYS A 69 -2.26 -4.31 -11.34
N ILE A 70 -1.32 -4.62 -10.45
CA ILE A 70 -1.62 -5.10 -9.10
C ILE A 70 -1.09 -4.09 -8.09
N LEU A 71 -1.95 -3.66 -7.17
CA LEU A 71 -1.58 -2.95 -5.96
C LEU A 71 -1.84 -3.83 -4.74
N ILE A 72 -0.86 -3.95 -3.86
CA ILE A 72 -1.06 -4.59 -2.56
C ILE A 72 -0.75 -3.55 -1.49
N TYR A 73 -1.69 -3.34 -0.57
CA TYR A 73 -1.55 -2.42 0.54
C TYR A 73 -1.80 -3.14 1.86
N PHE A 74 -0.98 -2.84 2.86
CA PHE A 74 -1.11 -3.38 4.21
C PHE A 74 -0.91 -2.26 5.24
N SER A 75 -1.89 -2.07 6.12
CA SER A 75 -1.77 -1.24 7.33
C SER A 75 -1.95 -2.12 8.57
N GLY A 76 -1.01 -2.08 9.50
CA GLY A 76 -1.04 -2.87 10.73
C GLY A 76 0.30 -2.94 11.46
N HIS A 77 0.37 -3.72 12.54
CA HIS A 77 1.63 -4.01 13.25
C HIS A 77 2.52 -4.86 12.34
N GLY A 78 3.50 -4.23 11.69
CA GLY A 78 4.61 -4.94 11.08
C GLY A 78 5.54 -5.43 12.19
N MET A 79 5.57 -6.74 12.47
CA MET A 79 6.69 -7.31 13.22
C MET A 79 7.95 -7.17 12.37
N GLU A 80 8.64 -6.05 12.56
CA GLU A 80 9.82 -5.59 11.84
C GLU A 80 9.63 -5.46 10.32
N ALA A 81 10.13 -4.35 9.78
CA ALA A 81 10.48 -4.24 8.37
C ALA A 81 11.60 -5.23 8.05
N CYS A 82 11.31 -6.53 8.07
CA CYS A 82 12.15 -7.50 7.42
C CYS A 82 11.80 -7.41 5.93
N PRO A 83 12.79 -7.20 5.02
CA PRO A 83 12.59 -7.34 3.58
C PRO A 83 11.86 -8.64 3.21
N ALA A 84 11.83 -9.62 4.11
CA ALA A 84 11.07 -10.85 4.06
C ALA A 84 9.54 -10.72 3.97
N PHE A 85 8.85 -9.64 4.36
CA PHE A 85 7.38 -9.58 4.13
C PHE A 85 7.07 -9.31 2.65
N GLY A 86 7.75 -8.33 2.06
CA GLY A 86 7.78 -8.14 0.61
C GLY A 86 8.28 -9.41 -0.07
N LYS A 87 9.38 -10.00 0.42
CA LYS A 87 9.93 -11.25 -0.12
C LYS A 87 9.01 -12.45 0.04
N ALA A 88 8.16 -12.51 1.08
CA ALA A 88 7.22 -13.60 1.34
C ALA A 88 6.04 -13.52 0.38
N LEU A 89 5.47 -12.32 0.20
CA LEU A 89 4.52 -12.01 -0.88
C LEU A 89 5.13 -12.38 -2.24
N THR A 90 6.37 -11.97 -2.53
CA THR A 90 7.06 -12.32 -3.78
C THR A 90 7.60 -13.76 -3.82
N SER A 91 7.51 -14.55 -2.75
CA SER A 91 7.97 -15.96 -2.73
C SER A 91 6.84 -16.95 -2.98
N HIS A 92 5.60 -16.52 -2.70
CA HIS A 92 4.38 -17.26 -3.01
C HIS A 92 3.79 -16.86 -4.37
N VAL A 93 4.18 -15.70 -4.88
CA VAL A 93 3.93 -15.28 -6.26
C VAL A 93 5.19 -15.58 -7.06
N ASN A 94 5.12 -16.45 -8.06
CA ASN A 94 6.17 -16.52 -9.07
C ASN A 94 6.15 -15.18 -9.79
N ILE A 95 7.03 -14.24 -9.42
CA ILE A 95 7.18 -12.96 -10.09
C ILE A 95 8.15 -13.18 -11.25
N PRO A 96 7.69 -13.19 -12.51
CA PRO A 96 8.59 -13.23 -13.66
C PRO A 96 9.73 -12.22 -13.52
N GLN A 97 10.91 -12.57 -14.00
CA GLN A 97 12.06 -11.68 -13.98
C GLN A 97 11.82 -10.37 -14.77
N GLU A 98 10.80 -10.35 -15.63
CA GLU A 98 10.33 -9.18 -16.40
C GLU A 98 9.19 -8.40 -15.73
N SER A 99 8.74 -8.80 -14.53
CA SER A 99 7.69 -8.08 -13.82
C SER A 99 8.20 -6.75 -13.26
N GLN A 100 7.49 -5.68 -13.62
CA GLN A 100 7.71 -4.35 -13.07
C GLN A 100 6.97 -4.21 -11.74
N PHE A 101 7.67 -3.90 -10.65
CA PHE A 101 7.05 -3.67 -9.35
C PHE A 101 7.67 -2.50 -8.59
N ALA A 102 6.87 -1.88 -7.73
CA ALA A 102 7.30 -0.92 -6.73
C ALA A 102 6.82 -1.39 -5.35
N LEU A 103 7.74 -1.43 -4.39
CA LEU A 103 7.47 -1.73 -2.99
C LEU A 103 7.66 -0.45 -2.18
N ILE A 104 6.61 -0.02 -1.50
CA ILE A 104 6.57 1.22 -0.74
C ILE A 104 6.33 0.88 0.73
N PHE A 105 7.20 1.38 1.59
CA PHE A 105 7.10 1.28 3.04
C PHE A 105 6.77 2.64 3.63
N SER A 106 5.84 2.67 4.59
CA SER A 106 5.40 3.88 5.31
C SER A 106 6.45 4.44 6.28
N SER A 107 7.48 3.66 6.59
CA SER A 107 8.58 4.06 7.46
C SER A 107 9.90 3.43 7.03
N ASP A 108 11.01 4.08 7.35
CA ASP A 108 12.35 3.52 7.13
C ASP A 108 12.55 2.25 7.98
N PRO A 109 13.35 1.27 7.51
CA PRO A 109 13.67 0.08 8.28
C PRO A 109 14.17 0.41 9.69
N GLY A 110 13.59 -0.24 10.71
CA GLY A 110 13.97 -0.05 12.11
C GLY A 110 13.30 1.11 12.83
N THR A 111 12.37 1.84 12.17
CA THR A 111 11.59 2.91 12.82
C THR A 111 10.14 2.50 13.07
N VAL A 112 9.55 3.01 14.16
CA VAL A 112 8.14 2.77 14.51
C VAL A 112 7.28 3.79 13.78
N SER A 113 6.14 3.34 13.23
CA SER A 113 5.16 4.27 12.68
C SER A 113 4.34 4.93 13.80
N TYR A 114 4.29 6.26 13.80
CA TYR A 114 3.62 7.05 14.83
C TYR A 114 2.11 7.18 14.59
N VAL A 115 1.39 7.58 15.65
CA VAL A 115 -0.07 7.76 15.68
C VAL A 115 -0.50 8.69 14.54
N GLY A 116 -1.57 8.29 13.85
CA GLY A 116 -2.14 8.98 12.70
C GLY A 116 -2.52 10.44 12.92
N ASP A 117 -2.89 11.11 11.82
CA ASP A 117 -3.21 12.52 11.81
C ASP A 117 -4.65 12.82 12.29
N GLU A 118 -5.05 14.09 12.23
CA GLU A 118 -6.38 14.56 12.64
C GLU A 118 -7.53 13.93 11.83
N SER A 119 -7.24 13.37 10.64
CA SER A 119 -8.23 12.67 9.82
C SER A 119 -8.54 11.26 10.34
N GLY A 120 -7.74 10.75 11.29
CA GLY A 120 -7.82 9.39 11.80
C GLY A 120 -7.07 8.35 10.97
N ASN A 121 -6.40 8.76 9.88
CA ASN A 121 -5.54 7.91 9.06
C ASN A 121 -4.07 8.00 9.50
N SER A 122 -3.26 7.00 9.15
CA SER A 122 -1.81 7.10 9.30
C SER A 122 -1.24 8.22 8.41
N PHE A 123 -0.16 8.87 8.86
CA PHE A 123 0.48 9.95 8.09
C PHE A 123 0.81 9.57 6.65
N PHE A 124 1.21 8.31 6.42
CA PHE A 124 1.45 7.79 5.09
C PHE A 124 0.18 7.74 4.24
N THR A 125 -0.91 7.19 4.79
CA THR A 125 -2.16 7.02 4.05
C THR A 125 -2.80 8.36 3.76
N SER A 126 -2.80 9.29 4.72
CA SER A 126 -3.28 10.65 4.49
C SER A 126 -2.53 11.36 3.35
N ALA A 127 -1.20 11.35 3.40
CA ALA A 127 -0.38 11.97 2.37
C ALA A 127 -0.55 11.28 1.01
N LEU A 128 -0.70 9.95 0.99
CA LEU A 128 -0.98 9.20 -0.23
C LEU A 128 -2.33 9.60 -0.83
N LEU A 129 -3.39 9.63 -0.02
CA LEU A 129 -4.74 10.01 -0.45
C LEU A 129 -4.80 11.42 -1.03
N ASN A 130 -4.05 12.36 -0.46
CA ASN A 130 -3.97 13.75 -0.94
C ASN A 130 -3.37 13.87 -2.36
N HIS A 131 -2.58 12.89 -2.79
CA HIS A 131 -1.89 12.93 -4.08
C HIS A 131 -2.38 11.89 -5.08
N LEU A 132 -3.06 10.84 -4.64
CA LEU A 132 -3.46 9.69 -5.48
C LEU A 132 -4.31 10.09 -6.69
N ALA A 133 -5.23 11.04 -6.50
CA ALA A 133 -6.12 11.50 -7.54
C ALA A 133 -5.50 12.61 -8.42
N THR A 134 -4.23 12.98 -8.23
CA THR A 134 -3.59 14.06 -9.01
C THR A 134 -3.43 13.61 -10.46
N PRO A 135 -4.07 14.29 -11.43
CA PRO A 135 -3.97 13.91 -12.84
C PRO A 135 -2.53 13.96 -13.35
N LYS A 136 -2.11 12.94 -14.10
CA LYS A 136 -0.82 12.88 -14.79
C LYS A 136 0.39 13.03 -13.87
N LEU A 137 0.24 12.65 -12.59
CA LEU A 137 1.33 12.60 -11.64
C LEU A 137 1.94 11.19 -11.64
N GLU A 138 3.16 11.10 -12.15
CA GLU A 138 3.94 9.85 -12.19
C GLU A 138 4.31 9.42 -10.76
N ILE A 139 4.43 8.11 -10.51
CA ILE A 139 4.56 7.52 -9.18
C ILE A 139 5.79 8.01 -8.41
N ASP A 140 6.98 8.13 -9.01
CA ASP A 140 8.16 8.67 -8.35
C ASP A 140 7.98 10.15 -8.00
N GLY A 141 7.34 10.91 -8.88
CA GLY A 141 6.88 12.28 -8.62
C GLY A 141 5.90 12.35 -7.43
N MET A 142 4.91 11.46 -7.41
CA MET A 142 3.93 11.36 -6.33
C MET A 142 4.60 11.03 -5.00
N MET A 143 5.51 10.06 -4.99
CA MET A 143 6.21 9.65 -3.77
C MET A 143 7.15 10.73 -3.24
N LYS A 144 7.70 11.60 -4.10
CA LYS A 144 8.42 12.81 -3.65
C LYS A 144 7.49 13.77 -2.91
N LEU A 145 6.25 13.97 -3.38
CA LEU A 145 5.26 14.82 -2.72
C LEU A 145 4.79 14.19 -1.40
N VAL A 146 4.44 12.90 -1.40
CA VAL A 146 4.08 12.14 -0.19
C VAL A 146 5.19 12.24 0.86
N ARG A 147 6.46 12.04 0.47
CA ARG A 147 7.62 12.19 1.37
C ARG A 147 7.73 13.60 1.92
N LYS A 148 7.54 14.63 1.08
CA LYS A 148 7.59 16.03 1.49
C LYS A 148 6.51 16.35 2.52
N GLU A 149 5.28 15.89 2.29
CA GLU A 149 4.15 16.10 3.20
C GLU A 149 4.37 15.36 4.53
N MET A 150 4.74 14.07 4.48
CA MET A 150 5.02 13.29 5.69
C MET A 150 6.12 13.90 6.54
N LEU A 151 7.18 14.44 5.93
CA LEU A 151 8.23 15.15 6.67
C LEU A 151 7.71 16.40 7.38
N GLN A 152 6.72 17.09 6.82
CA GLN A 152 6.13 18.28 7.41
C GLN A 152 5.15 17.91 8.54
N THR A 153 4.26 16.95 8.30
CA THR A 153 3.21 16.56 9.25
C THR A 153 3.74 15.74 10.42
N SER A 154 4.74 14.89 10.19
CA SER A 154 5.41 14.12 11.26
C SER A 154 6.56 14.88 11.94
N LEU A 155 6.77 16.18 11.65
CA LEU A 155 7.92 16.95 12.16
C LEU A 155 9.27 16.27 11.88
N GLY A 156 9.38 15.59 10.73
CA GLY A 156 10.57 14.87 10.30
C GLY A 156 10.77 13.49 10.92
N GLN A 157 9.83 13.00 11.74
CA GLN A 157 9.93 11.71 12.43
C GLN A 157 9.67 10.50 11.53
N GLN A 158 8.96 10.68 10.41
CA GLN A 158 8.67 9.60 9.47
C GLN A 158 9.07 9.95 8.05
N ARG A 159 9.63 8.95 7.37
CA ARG A 159 10.05 9.00 5.97
C ARG A 159 9.61 7.73 5.27
N PRO A 160 8.88 7.84 4.16
CA PRO A 160 8.54 6.67 3.36
C PRO A 160 9.72 6.23 2.49
N TRP A 161 9.93 4.92 2.41
CA TRP A 161 10.94 4.26 1.59
C TRP A 161 10.30 3.60 0.37
N ILE A 162 10.88 3.73 -0.80
CA ILE A 162 10.43 3.07 -2.03
C ILE A 162 11.58 2.25 -2.64
N HIS A 163 11.28 1.03 -3.06
CA HIS A 163 12.13 0.21 -3.91
C HIS A 163 11.36 -0.10 -5.19
N SER A 164 11.82 0.43 -6.32
CA SER A 164 11.15 0.32 -7.61
C SER A 164 12.08 -0.30 -8.64
N CYS A 165 11.52 -1.16 -9.49
CA CYS A 165 12.14 -1.65 -10.72
C CYS A 165 11.26 -1.37 -11.94
N LEU A 166 10.35 -0.39 -11.84
CA LEU A 166 9.54 0.07 -12.96
C LEU A 166 10.44 0.56 -14.09
N THR A 167 10.15 0.14 -15.32
CA THR A 167 10.83 0.61 -16.53
C THR A 167 9.97 1.58 -17.33
N GLU A 168 8.67 1.63 -17.03
CA GLU A 168 7.67 2.49 -17.65
C GLU A 168 7.06 3.43 -16.61
N ASP A 169 6.59 4.59 -17.07
CA ASP A 169 5.88 5.54 -16.22
C ASP A 169 4.54 4.95 -15.74
N PHE A 170 4.28 5.05 -14.44
CA PHE A 170 3.02 4.65 -13.84
C PHE A 170 2.25 5.85 -13.28
N TYR A 171 0.96 5.93 -13.62
CA TYR A 171 0.06 6.97 -13.17
C TYR A 171 -1.15 6.34 -12.46
N PHE A 172 -1.46 6.84 -11.27
CA PHE A 172 -2.72 6.47 -10.60
C PHE A 172 -3.92 7.08 -11.32
N ASN A 173 -3.85 8.38 -11.64
CA ASN A 173 -4.84 9.09 -12.44
C ASN A 173 -4.24 9.52 -13.79
N GLN A 174 -4.76 9.01 -14.89
CA GLN A 174 -4.31 9.36 -16.25
C GLN A 174 -4.82 10.74 -16.71
N GLY A 175 -5.78 11.34 -16.01
CA GLY A 175 -6.31 12.68 -16.28
C GLY A 175 -7.21 12.75 -17.51
N LEU A 176 -8.12 11.77 -17.65
CA LEU A 176 -9.19 11.76 -18.65
C LEU A 176 -10.21 12.88 -18.40
#